data_AF-A0A2I0HQI8-F1
#
_entry.id   AF-A0A2I0HQI8-F1
#
_cell.length_a   1.000
_cell.length_b   1.000
_cell.length_c   1.000
_cell.angle_alpha   90.00
_cell.angle_beta   90.00
_cell.angle_gamma   90.00
#
_symmetry.space_group_name_H-M   'P 1'
#
loop_
_entity.id
_entity.type
_entity.pdbx_description
1 polymer ?
#
loop_
_entity_poly.entity_id
_entity_poly.type
_entity_poly.pdbx_seq_one_letter_code
_entity_poly.pdbx_strand_id
1 'polypeptide(L)'
;GLRPSIHCFREFGPSDFVSAFTTFYGFRPSIHCFRDFESPDLVSAFTAFHGFRPSIHYFRDFGSPDFVSAFTAFHGFRPSIYCFRDFGSPDFVSAFTAFHGFRPSIYCFRDFGSPDFVSAFTAFHGFRPSIYCFRDFGSPDFVSAFTAFHGLRPSIHRFRDIGFPDVVSAFTAFGTLDPRTS
;
A
#
# COMPACT_ATOMS: atom_id res chain seq x y z
N GLY A 1 -24.02 5.85 9.19
CA GLY A 1 -23.10 4.75 8.82
C GLY A 1 -21.97 4.72 9.82
N LEU A 2 -21.70 3.57 10.43
CA LEU A 2 -20.63 3.40 11.41
C LEU A 2 -19.27 3.66 10.74
N ARG A 3 -18.42 4.44 11.42
CA ARG A 3 -17.07 4.81 10.95
C ARG A 3 -16.05 4.14 11.87
N PRO A 4 -15.89 2.80 11.80
CA PRO A 4 -15.06 2.09 12.74
C PRO A 4 -13.59 2.45 12.54
N SER A 5 -12.89 2.64 13.65
CA SER A 5 -11.46 2.90 13.69
C SER A 5 -10.78 1.84 14.55
N ILE A 6 -9.83 1.12 13.98
CA ILE A 6 -8.97 0.19 14.71
C ILE A 6 -7.64 0.88 14.95
N HIS A 7 -7.18 0.85 16.20
CA HIS A 7 -5.86 1.32 16.58
C HIS A 7 -5.06 0.12 17.11
N CYS A 8 -3.96 -0.20 16.44
CA CYS A 8 -3.02 -1.24 16.81
C CYS A 8 -1.72 -0.57 17.26
N PHE A 9 -1.51 -0.48 18.58
CA PHE A 9 -0.25 -0.08 19.19
C PHE A 9 0.38 -1.34 19.79
N ARG A 10 1.60 -1.70 19.37
CA ARG A 10 2.24 -2.90 19.92
C ARG A 10 3.74 -2.74 20.10
N GLU A 11 4.18 -2.93 21.35
CA GLU A 11 5.59 -2.95 21.76
C GLU A 11 6.20 -4.37 21.73
N PHE A 12 5.45 -5.46 22.00
CA PHE A 12 5.98 -6.85 21.95
C PHE A 12 4.91 -7.94 21.63
N GLY A 13 5.32 -8.98 20.87
CA GLY A 13 4.63 -10.28 20.68
C GLY A 13 3.87 -10.51 19.34
N PRO A 14 3.60 -11.77 18.93
CA PRO A 14 2.88 -12.10 17.68
C PRO A 14 1.37 -11.97 17.77
N SER A 15 0.74 -11.67 16.64
CA SER A 15 -0.73 -11.56 16.49
C SER A 15 -1.14 -12.38 15.27
N ASP A 16 -1.79 -13.51 15.49
CA ASP A 16 -2.28 -14.39 14.41
C ASP A 16 -3.63 -13.90 13.84
N PHE A 17 -3.69 -12.70 13.27
CA PHE A 17 -4.92 -12.22 12.64
C PHE A 17 -4.87 -12.43 11.12
N VAL A 18 -5.77 -13.25 10.55
CA VAL A 18 -5.82 -13.39 9.08
C VAL A 18 -6.26 -12.08 8.42
N SER A 19 -7.22 -11.36 9.01
CA SER A 19 -7.48 -9.96 8.66
C SER A 19 -8.18 -9.16 9.74
N ALA A 20 -7.95 -7.84 9.77
CA ALA A 20 -8.69 -6.92 10.65
C ALA A 20 -10.16 -6.79 10.22
N PHE A 21 -10.44 -6.85 8.92
CA PHE A 21 -11.79 -6.95 8.36
C PHE A 21 -11.85 -8.02 7.27
N THR A 22 -12.59 -9.10 7.52
CA THR A 22 -12.77 -10.19 6.55
C THR A 22 -13.69 -9.77 5.41
N THR A 23 -14.83 -9.18 5.71
CA THR A 23 -15.71 -8.57 4.71
C THR A 23 -16.34 -7.33 5.29
N PHE A 24 -16.08 -6.18 4.66
CA PHE A 24 -16.57 -4.90 5.14
C PHE A 24 -17.37 -4.18 4.06
N TYR A 25 -18.60 -3.80 4.42
CA TYR A 25 -19.45 -2.90 3.64
C TYR A 25 -19.62 -1.60 4.41
N GLY A 26 -19.12 -0.48 3.88
CA GLY A 26 -19.31 0.78 4.61
C GLY A 26 -18.51 1.98 4.16
N PHE A 27 -18.53 3.00 5.02
CA PHE A 27 -17.96 4.31 4.75
C PHE A 27 -16.83 4.66 5.73
N ARG A 28 -15.65 4.82 5.17
CA ARG A 28 -14.47 5.43 5.79
C ARG A 28 -13.98 4.75 7.07
N PRO A 29 -13.84 3.41 7.12
CA PRO A 29 -13.15 2.79 8.24
C PRO A 29 -11.69 3.23 8.23
N SER A 30 -11.08 3.31 9.42
CA SER A 30 -9.65 3.58 9.54
C SER A 30 -8.94 2.49 10.33
N ILE A 31 -7.72 2.18 9.92
CA ILE A 31 -6.81 1.34 10.68
C ILE A 31 -5.55 2.16 10.90
N HIS A 32 -5.13 2.29 12.15
CA HIS A 32 -3.90 2.95 12.54
C HIS A 32 -3.02 1.93 13.24
N CYS A 33 -1.85 1.66 12.66
CA CYS A 33 -0.89 0.69 13.19
C CYS A 33 0.44 1.39 13.43
N PHE A 34 0.97 1.24 14.64
CA PHE A 34 2.29 1.71 15.06
C PHE A 34 3.04 0.52 15.68
N ARG A 35 4.23 0.18 15.16
CA ARG A 35 5.02 -0.98 15.61
C ARG A 35 6.53 -0.75 15.55
N ASP A 36 7.22 -1.16 16.60
CA ASP A 36 8.64 -0.86 16.80
C ASP A 36 9.57 -2.06 16.55
N PHE A 37 9.11 -3.32 16.73
CA PHE A 37 9.96 -4.52 16.56
C PHE A 37 9.22 -5.80 16.10
N GLU A 38 10.03 -6.64 15.41
CA GLU A 38 9.91 -8.06 15.04
C GLU A 38 8.64 -8.82 15.52
N SER A 39 7.53 -8.64 14.82
CA SER A 39 6.45 -9.64 14.84
C SER A 39 5.43 -9.47 13.71
N PRO A 40 5.29 -10.46 12.80
CA PRO A 40 4.32 -10.41 11.71
C PRO A 40 2.94 -11.01 12.10
N ASP A 41 2.09 -11.11 11.08
CA ASP A 41 0.90 -11.97 10.93
C ASP A 41 -0.44 -11.25 10.76
N LEU A 42 -0.48 -10.30 9.80
CA LEU A 42 -1.73 -9.93 9.13
C LEU A 42 -1.66 -10.28 7.64
N VAL A 43 -2.37 -11.31 7.19
CA VAL A 43 -2.43 -11.64 5.74
C VAL A 43 -3.04 -10.47 4.97
N SER A 44 -4.10 -9.86 5.49
CA SER A 44 -4.54 -8.55 5.01
C SER A 44 -5.22 -7.65 6.03
N ALA A 45 -5.15 -6.33 5.86
CA ALA A 45 -5.95 -5.43 6.69
C ALA A 45 -7.44 -5.52 6.33
N PHE A 46 -7.75 -5.61 5.03
CA PHE A 46 -9.08 -5.95 4.51
C PHE A 46 -8.99 -7.11 3.52
N THR A 47 -9.71 -8.19 3.79
CA THR A 47 -9.79 -9.30 2.82
C THR A 47 -10.74 -8.95 1.68
N ALA A 48 -11.97 -8.54 1.99
CA ALA A 48 -12.92 -8.01 1.01
C ALA A 48 -13.51 -6.69 1.52
N PHE A 49 -13.35 -5.62 0.75
CA PHE A 49 -13.93 -4.31 1.07
C PHE A 49 -14.84 -3.84 -0.06
N HIS A 50 -16.06 -3.45 0.31
CA HIS A 50 -17.04 -2.83 -0.58
C HIS A 50 -17.49 -1.49 -0.01
N GLY A 51 -17.06 -0.38 -0.59
CA GLY A 51 -17.50 0.92 -0.08
C GLY A 51 -16.61 2.10 -0.41
N PHE A 52 -16.51 3.03 0.53
CA PHE A 52 -15.94 4.35 0.27
C PHE A 52 -14.89 4.73 1.30
N ARG A 53 -13.74 5.18 0.79
CA ARG A 53 -12.71 5.93 1.49
C ARG A 53 -12.11 5.28 2.74
N PRO A 54 -11.81 3.96 2.75
CA PRO A 54 -11.07 3.42 3.88
C PRO A 54 -9.67 4.03 3.93
N SER A 55 -9.12 4.17 5.14
CA SER A 55 -7.77 4.69 5.35
C SER A 55 -6.95 3.76 6.21
N ILE A 56 -5.77 3.38 5.75
CA ILE A 56 -4.80 2.63 6.54
C ILE A 56 -3.62 3.56 6.78
N HIS A 57 -3.25 3.71 8.05
CA HIS A 57 -2.06 4.40 8.49
C HIS A 57 -1.15 3.37 9.15
N TYR A 58 0.04 3.22 8.62
CA TYR A 58 1.03 2.27 9.10
C TYR A 58 2.35 3.01 9.32
N PHE A 59 2.87 2.90 10.53
CA PHE A 59 4.14 3.47 10.95
C PHE A 59 5.00 2.36 11.52
N ARG A 60 6.27 2.29 11.08
CA ARG A 60 7.21 1.27 11.53
C ARG A 60 8.66 1.74 11.56
N ASP A 61 9.35 1.39 12.63
CA ASP A 61 10.77 1.74 12.82
C ASP A 61 11.72 0.67 12.25
N PHE A 62 11.52 -0.63 12.58
CA PHE A 62 12.41 -1.74 12.16
C PHE A 62 11.67 -3.08 11.86
N GLY A 63 12.15 -3.89 10.90
CA GLY A 63 11.77 -5.31 10.75
C GLY A 63 11.42 -5.88 9.34
N SER A 64 11.03 -7.16 9.33
CA SER A 64 10.63 -8.04 8.18
C SER A 64 9.16 -7.84 7.76
N PRO A 65 8.73 -8.16 6.52
CA PRO A 65 7.34 -7.94 6.06
C PRO A 65 6.27 -8.46 7.03
N ASP A 66 5.30 -7.61 7.35
CA ASP A 66 4.20 -7.96 8.26
C ASP A 66 2.91 -8.35 7.50
N PHE A 67 2.78 -8.01 6.21
CA PHE A 67 1.56 -8.17 5.43
C PHE A 67 1.77 -8.78 4.04
N VAL A 68 0.82 -9.63 3.61
CA VAL A 68 0.74 -10.02 2.20
C VAL A 68 0.08 -8.91 1.38
N SER A 69 -1.06 -8.38 1.85
CA SER A 69 -1.62 -7.16 1.26
C SER A 69 -2.44 -6.27 2.19
N ALA A 70 -2.44 -4.95 1.97
CA ALA A 70 -3.32 -4.08 2.75
C ALA A 70 -4.80 -4.32 2.40
N PHE A 71 -5.09 -4.50 1.11
CA PHE A 71 -6.39 -4.96 0.62
C PHE A 71 -6.22 -6.16 -0.31
N THR A 72 -6.87 -7.28 0.01
CA THR A 72 -6.85 -8.44 -0.89
C THR A 72 -7.82 -8.23 -2.05
N ALA A 73 -9.08 -7.92 -1.77
CA ALA A 73 -10.08 -7.55 -2.77
C ALA A 73 -10.75 -6.24 -2.36
N PHE A 74 -10.65 -5.22 -3.21
CA PHE A 74 -11.26 -3.92 -2.99
C PHE A 74 -12.22 -3.58 -4.13
N HIS A 75 -13.46 -3.26 -3.77
CA HIS A 75 -14.49 -2.74 -4.66
C HIS A 75 -15.00 -1.40 -4.13
N GLY A 76 -14.64 -0.28 -4.75
CA GLY A 76 -15.09 0.99 -4.20
C GLY A 76 -14.34 2.23 -4.65
N PHE A 77 -14.35 3.24 -3.77
CA PHE A 77 -13.83 4.56 -4.10
C PHE A 77 -12.83 5.06 -3.07
N ARG A 78 -11.74 5.63 -3.58
CA ARG A 78 -10.79 6.48 -2.87
C ARG A 78 -10.20 5.88 -1.59
N PRO A 79 -9.75 4.60 -1.58
CA PRO A 79 -8.96 4.14 -0.44
C PRO A 79 -7.66 4.93 -0.34
N SER A 80 -7.17 5.09 0.88
CA SER A 80 -5.92 5.78 1.15
C SER A 80 -5.04 4.92 2.04
N ILE A 81 -3.80 4.69 1.62
CA ILE A 81 -2.79 3.99 2.42
C ILE A 81 -1.67 4.98 2.69
N TYR A 82 -1.31 5.13 3.95
CA TYR A 82 -0.21 5.96 4.42
C TYR A 82 0.78 5.04 5.13
N CYS A 83 2.00 4.99 4.61
CA CYS A 83 3.10 4.19 5.14
C CYS A 83 4.27 5.12 5.43
N PHE A 84 4.75 5.09 6.67
CA PHE A 84 5.95 5.81 7.10
C PHE A 84 6.96 4.81 7.66
N ARG A 85 8.24 4.96 7.29
CA ARG A 85 9.28 4.03 7.71
C ARG A 85 10.68 4.62 7.84
N ASP A 86 11.41 4.10 8.83
CA ASP A 86 12.82 4.43 9.05
C ASP A 86 13.78 3.38 8.40
N PHE A 87 13.68 2.06 8.68
CA PHE A 87 14.64 1.04 8.17
C PHE A 87 14.07 -0.37 7.80
N GLY A 88 14.62 -1.08 6.78
CA GLY A 88 14.47 -2.55 6.53
C GLY A 88 13.81 -3.07 5.21
N SER A 89 13.42 -4.36 5.15
CA SER A 89 12.82 -5.11 4.00
C SER A 89 11.34 -4.80 3.74
N PRO A 90 10.79 -4.95 2.50
CA PRO A 90 9.43 -4.51 2.14
C PRO A 90 8.36 -4.99 3.12
N ASP A 91 7.41 -4.12 3.47
CA ASP A 91 6.36 -4.42 4.47
C ASP A 91 5.20 -5.22 3.85
N PHE A 92 5.01 -5.10 2.53
CA PHE A 92 3.92 -5.72 1.79
C PHE A 92 4.41 -6.39 0.51
N VAL A 93 3.79 -7.53 0.17
CA VAL A 93 3.88 -8.03 -1.21
C VAL A 93 3.09 -7.09 -2.14
N SER A 94 1.90 -6.67 -1.72
CA SER A 94 1.07 -5.75 -2.50
C SER A 94 0.24 -4.79 -1.66
N ALA A 95 0.12 -3.51 -2.02
CA ALA A 95 -0.82 -2.63 -1.32
C ALA A 95 -2.27 -3.05 -1.62
N PHE A 96 -2.53 -3.41 -2.89
CA PHE A 96 -3.80 -3.97 -3.34
C PHE A 96 -3.55 -5.20 -4.22
N THR A 97 -4.00 -6.37 -3.77
CA THR A 97 -3.92 -7.58 -4.60
C THR A 97 -4.89 -7.50 -5.78
N ALA A 98 -6.17 -7.23 -5.52
CA ALA A 98 -7.18 -6.99 -6.55
C ALA A 98 -7.94 -5.70 -6.23
N PHE A 99 -7.85 -4.72 -7.14
CA PHE A 99 -8.54 -3.44 -7.01
C PHE A 99 -9.53 -3.24 -8.14
N HIS A 100 -10.78 -2.99 -7.79
CA HIS A 100 -11.86 -2.60 -8.68
C HIS A 100 -12.47 -1.28 -8.19
N GLY A 101 -12.16 -0.16 -8.85
CA GLY A 101 -12.66 1.10 -8.34
C GLY A 101 -12.02 2.37 -8.87
N PHE A 102 -12.09 3.42 -8.06
CA PHE A 102 -11.65 4.75 -8.45
C PHE A 102 -10.72 5.39 -7.43
N ARG A 103 -9.69 6.05 -7.94
CA ARG A 103 -8.83 6.99 -7.23
C ARG A 103 -8.19 6.45 -5.94
N PRO A 104 -7.61 5.23 -5.93
CA PRO A 104 -6.80 4.84 -4.78
C PRO A 104 -5.60 5.78 -4.65
N SER A 105 -5.20 6.02 -3.41
CA SER A 105 -4.04 6.86 -3.11
C SER A 105 -3.12 6.12 -2.16
N ILE A 106 -1.86 5.96 -2.55
CA ILE A 106 -0.81 5.35 -1.74
C ILE A 106 0.22 6.44 -1.46
N TYR A 107 0.52 6.66 -0.20
CA TYR A 107 1.50 7.63 0.29
C TYR A 107 2.57 6.86 1.06
N CYS A 108 3.81 6.95 0.61
CA CYS A 108 4.95 6.28 1.20
C CYS A 108 6.01 7.33 1.53
N PHE A 109 6.45 7.37 2.78
CA PHE A 109 7.53 8.23 3.23
C PHE A 109 8.63 7.36 3.85
N ARG A 110 9.89 7.61 3.49
CA ARG A 110 10.99 6.80 3.99
C ARG A 110 12.35 7.49 4.07
N ASP A 111 13.10 7.09 5.11
CA ASP A 111 14.46 7.58 5.34
C ASP A 111 15.54 6.67 4.70
N PHE A 112 15.55 5.33 4.93
CA PHE A 112 16.62 4.41 4.43
C PHE A 112 16.18 2.96 4.04
N GLY A 113 16.73 2.35 2.96
CA GLY A 113 16.70 0.88 2.70
C GLY A 113 15.94 0.38 1.44
N SER A 114 15.49 -0.89 1.40
CA SER A 114 14.82 -1.62 0.27
C SER A 114 13.47 -1.01 -0.24
N PRO A 115 12.74 -1.58 -1.23
CA PRO A 115 11.37 -1.14 -1.55
C PRO A 115 10.40 -1.32 -0.38
N ASP A 116 9.31 -0.54 -0.36
CA ASP A 116 8.23 -0.64 0.63
C ASP A 116 7.23 -1.75 0.24
N PHE A 117 7.03 -1.93 -1.07
CA PHE A 117 6.19 -2.99 -1.62
C PHE A 117 6.89 -3.67 -2.80
N VAL A 118 6.60 -4.96 -3.01
CA VAL A 118 6.95 -5.61 -4.28
C VAL A 118 6.11 -5.01 -5.41
N SER A 119 4.80 -4.87 -5.20
CA SER A 119 3.89 -4.19 -6.12
C SER A 119 2.98 -3.19 -5.41
N ALA A 120 2.71 -2.00 -5.96
CA ALA A 120 1.66 -1.14 -5.38
C ALA A 120 0.27 -1.74 -5.64
N PHE A 121 0.06 -2.25 -6.85
CA PHE A 121 -1.14 -2.99 -7.23
C PHE A 121 -0.76 -4.27 -7.97
N THR A 122 -1.30 -5.42 -7.57
CA THR A 122 -1.07 -6.67 -8.32
C THR A 122 -2.02 -6.74 -9.52
N ALA A 123 -3.32 -6.62 -9.31
CA ALA A 123 -4.32 -6.50 -10.37
C ALA A 123 -5.15 -5.23 -10.15
N PHE A 124 -5.08 -4.31 -11.11
CA PHE A 124 -5.82 -3.05 -11.06
C PHE A 124 -6.83 -2.94 -12.19
N HIS A 125 -8.09 -2.75 -11.83
CA HIS A 125 -9.20 -2.47 -12.71
C HIS A 125 -9.90 -1.18 -12.26
N GLY A 126 -9.56 -0.05 -12.86
CA GLY A 126 -10.09 1.21 -12.32
C GLY A 126 -9.56 2.46 -12.96
N PHE A 127 -9.73 3.58 -12.26
CA PHE A 127 -9.35 4.89 -12.78
C PHE A 127 -8.53 5.70 -11.78
N ARG A 128 -7.55 6.42 -12.33
CA ARG A 128 -6.79 7.47 -11.65
C ARG A 128 -6.11 7.03 -10.34
N PRO A 129 -5.36 5.91 -10.33
CA PRO A 129 -4.55 5.60 -9.16
C PRO A 129 -3.46 6.66 -8.98
N SER A 130 -3.24 7.04 -7.72
CA SER A 130 -2.21 8.00 -7.36
C SER A 130 -1.24 7.37 -6.36
N ILE A 131 0.03 7.36 -6.72
CA ILE A 131 1.11 6.87 -5.86
C ILE A 131 2.03 8.06 -5.60
N TYR A 132 2.27 8.35 -4.33
CA TYR A 132 3.12 9.44 -3.85
C TYR A 132 4.21 8.85 -2.97
N CYS A 133 5.46 9.05 -3.37
CA CYS A 133 6.62 8.55 -2.62
C CYS A 133 7.59 9.67 -2.34
N PHE A 134 8.02 9.77 -1.09
CA PHE A 134 9.08 10.67 -0.66
C PHE A 134 10.18 9.85 -0.02
N ARG A 135 11.44 10.04 -0.46
CA ARG A 135 12.57 9.27 0.06
C ARG A 135 13.87 10.07 0.13
N ASP A 136 14.62 9.86 1.21
CA ASP A 136 15.91 10.53 1.42
C ASP A 136 17.11 9.78 0.80
N PHE A 137 17.19 8.42 0.89
CA PHE A 137 18.35 7.64 0.36
C PHE A 137 18.02 6.25 -0.24
N GLY A 138 18.71 5.86 -1.33
CA GLY A 138 18.98 4.48 -1.82
C GLY A 138 17.82 3.50 -2.16
N SER A 139 17.84 2.87 -3.34
CA SER A 139 16.91 1.83 -3.87
C SER A 139 15.46 2.27 -4.22
N PRO A 140 14.72 1.55 -5.11
CA PRO A 140 13.41 1.99 -5.58
C PRO A 140 12.31 1.79 -4.54
N ASP A 141 11.27 2.65 -4.49
CA ASP A 141 10.15 2.49 -3.53
C ASP A 141 9.31 1.22 -3.79
N PHE A 142 9.31 0.76 -5.05
CA PHE A 142 8.63 -0.45 -5.48
C PHE A 142 9.48 -1.23 -6.47
N VAL A 143 9.32 -2.56 -6.50
CA VAL A 143 9.80 -3.35 -7.65
C VAL A 143 8.93 -3.05 -8.87
N SER A 144 7.60 -3.08 -8.72
CA SER A 144 6.65 -2.68 -9.75
C SER A 144 5.56 -1.75 -9.19
N ALA A 145 5.15 -0.72 -9.92
CA ALA A 145 3.97 0.05 -9.49
C ALA A 145 2.66 -0.72 -9.76
N PHE A 146 2.59 -1.41 -10.90
CA PHE A 146 1.44 -2.24 -11.28
C PHE A 146 1.91 -3.55 -11.91
N THR A 147 1.48 -4.69 -11.37
CA THR A 147 1.79 -5.98 -12.00
C THR A 147 0.88 -6.23 -13.22
N ALA A 148 -0.43 -6.09 -13.07
CA ALA A 148 -1.42 -6.14 -14.14
C ALA A 148 -2.35 -4.92 -14.06
N PHE A 149 -2.41 -4.14 -15.13
CA PHE A 149 -3.16 -2.89 -15.16
C PHE A 149 -4.17 -2.84 -16.30
N HIS A 150 -5.43 -2.63 -15.92
CA HIS A 150 -6.57 -2.42 -16.80
C HIS A 150 -7.35 -1.20 -16.31
N GLY A 151 -6.80 -0.02 -16.59
CA GLY A 151 -7.38 1.22 -16.12
C GLY A 151 -6.89 2.41 -16.90
N LEU A 152 -7.25 3.62 -16.47
CA LEU A 152 -6.78 4.84 -17.12
C LEU A 152 -6.14 5.80 -16.13
N ARG A 153 -5.20 6.58 -16.66
CA ARG A 153 -4.64 7.78 -16.04
C ARG A 153 -3.91 7.53 -14.71
N PRO A 154 -2.96 6.57 -14.65
CA PRO A 154 -2.12 6.41 -13.48
C PRO A 154 -1.26 7.67 -13.29
N SER A 155 -1.05 8.05 -12.02
CA SER A 155 -0.19 9.16 -11.65
C SER A 155 0.76 8.72 -10.55
N ILE A 156 2.05 8.68 -10.85
CA ILE A 156 3.11 8.33 -9.90
C ILE A 156 3.94 9.59 -9.71
N HIS A 157 4.00 10.10 -8.49
CA HIS A 157 4.78 11.28 -8.14
C HIS A 157 5.82 10.86 -7.12
N ARG A 158 7.08 11.18 -7.37
CA ARG A 158 8.17 10.83 -6.47
C ARG A 158 9.07 12.02 -6.22
N PHE A 159 9.50 12.17 -4.97
CA PHE A 159 10.44 13.19 -4.57
C PHE A 159 11.63 12.52 -3.87
N ARG A 160 12.85 12.84 -4.32
CA ARG A 160 14.07 12.22 -3.84
C ARG A 160 15.21 13.24 -3.80
N ASP A 161 16.02 13.21 -2.75
CA ASP A 161 17.14 14.15 -2.59
C ASP A 161 18.44 13.69 -3.29
N ILE A 162 18.71 12.39 -3.52
CA ILE A 162 19.96 11.91 -4.18
C ILE A 162 19.76 10.65 -5.08
N GLY A 163 20.39 10.65 -6.26
CA GLY A 163 20.03 9.84 -7.45
C GLY A 163 20.44 8.36 -7.52
N PHE A 164 19.48 7.54 -7.95
CA PHE A 164 19.57 6.22 -8.63
C PHE A 164 18.18 5.93 -9.27
N PRO A 165 18.02 5.02 -10.26
CA PRO A 165 16.73 4.79 -10.92
C PRO A 165 15.65 4.24 -9.96
N ASP A 166 14.42 4.76 -10.12
CA ASP A 166 13.39 4.87 -9.07
C ASP A 166 12.35 3.74 -8.96
N VAL A 167 12.24 2.86 -9.96
CA VAL A 167 11.35 1.68 -9.96
C VAL A 167 12.01 0.65 -10.87
N VAL A 168 11.96 -0.63 -10.51
CA VAL A 168 12.45 -1.65 -11.47
C VAL A 168 11.54 -1.67 -12.71
N SER A 169 10.23 -1.45 -12.53
CA SER A 169 9.29 -1.14 -13.62
C SER A 169 8.06 -0.35 -13.13
N ALA A 170 7.49 0.52 -13.98
CA ALA A 170 6.17 1.10 -13.70
C ALA A 170 5.04 0.06 -13.92
N PHE A 171 5.22 -0.87 -14.86
CA PHE A 171 4.25 -1.90 -15.20
C PHE A 171 4.94 -3.22 -15.53
N THR A 172 4.45 -4.33 -14.99
CA THR A 172 4.91 -5.67 -15.38
C THR A 172 4.12 -6.20 -16.58
N ALA A 173 2.81 -5.89 -16.67
CA ALA A 173 1.93 -6.18 -17.81
C ALA A 173 0.84 -5.09 -17.95
N PHE A 174 0.61 -4.60 -19.18
CA PHE A 174 -0.21 -3.41 -19.44
C PHE A 174 -1.30 -3.64 -20.50
N GLY A 175 -2.55 -3.33 -20.16
CA GLY A 175 -3.68 -3.25 -21.09
C GLY A 175 -4.13 -1.80 -21.29
N THR A 176 -3.73 -1.22 -22.43
CA THR A 176 -4.19 0.06 -23.04
C THR A 176 -3.70 1.41 -22.46
N LEU A 177 -2.93 2.11 -23.32
CA LEU A 177 -2.45 3.51 -23.44
C LEU A 177 -1.87 4.33 -22.25
N ASP A 178 -0.60 4.72 -22.47
CA ASP A 178 0.28 5.78 -21.93
C ASP A 178 0.20 6.23 -20.45
N PRO A 179 1.15 5.79 -19.61
CA PRO A 179 1.36 6.40 -18.30
C PRO A 179 2.04 7.77 -18.42
N ARG A 180 1.59 8.75 -17.63
CA ARG A 180 2.38 9.97 -17.38
C ARG A 180 3.29 9.70 -16.19
N THR A 181 4.58 9.58 -16.44
CA THR A 181 5.64 9.64 -15.43
C THR A 181 6.15 11.09 -15.37
N SER A 182 6.15 11.70 -14.19
CA SER A 182 6.78 13.01 -13.94
C SER A 182 7.74 12.90 -12.77
#